data_AF-A0A536FKD7-F1
#
_entry.id   AF-A0A536FKD7-F1
#
_cell.length_a   1.000
_cell.length_b   1.000
_cell.length_c   1.000
_cell.angle_alpha   90.00
_cell.angle_beta   90.00
_cell.angle_gamma   90.00
#
_symmetry.space_group_name_H-M   'P 1'
#
loop_
_entity.id
_entity.type
_entity.pdbx_description
1 polymer ?
#
loop_
_entity_poly.entity_id
_entity_poly.type
_entity_poly.pdbx_seq_one_letter_code
_entity_poly.pdbx_strand_id
1 'polypeptide(L)' 'DLHRLAVVDGQIVVDPRRITGRSAYLCRDRNCWELAEKRRALDRALGVRAAAGDWERLHQGILI' A
#
# COMPACT_ATOMS: atom_id res chain seq x y z
N ASP A 1 -9.78 -7.12 9.08
CA ASP A 1 -8.44 -7.65 8.79
C ASP A 1 -7.60 -6.57 8.11
N LEU A 2 -6.27 -6.56 8.27
CA LEU A 2 -5.37 -5.51 7.79
C LEU A 2 -4.23 -6.08 6.95
N HIS A 3 -3.94 -5.43 5.82
CA HIS A 3 -2.72 -5.64 5.05
C HIS A 3 -1.62 -4.71 5.56
N ARG A 4 -0.43 -5.27 5.76
CA ARG A 4 0.79 -4.49 6.03
C ARG A 4 1.44 -4.12 4.71
N LEU A 5 1.59 -2.83 4.46
CA LEU A 5 2.22 -2.30 3.26
C LEU A 5 3.59 -1.74 3.61
N ALA A 6 4.56 -1.95 2.75
CA ALA A 6 5.85 -1.31 2.90
C ALA A 6 6.59 -1.18 1.58
N VAL A 7 7.69 -0.43 1.62
CA VAL A 7 8.52 -0.20 0.45
C VAL A 7 9.70 -1.18 0.49
N VAL A 8 9.83 -1.98 -0.56
CA VAL A 8 10.94 -2.91 -0.78
C VAL A 8 11.51 -2.59 -2.15
N ASP A 9 12.80 -2.26 -2.21
CA ASP A 9 13.50 -1.90 -3.46
C ASP A 9 12.77 -0.83 -4.29
N GLY A 10 12.17 0.15 -3.61
CA GLY A 10 11.42 1.25 -4.23
C GLY A 10 9.99 0.91 -4.63
N GLN A 11 9.52 -0.32 -4.41
CA GLN A 11 8.17 -0.77 -4.75
C GLN A 11 7.32 -0.98 -3.50
N ILE A 12 6.03 -0.64 -3.58
CA ILE A 12 5.07 -0.95 -2.52
C ILE A 12 4.71 -2.43 -2.60
N VAL A 13 4.88 -3.15 -1.50
CA VAL A 13 4.62 -4.58 -1.35
C VAL A 13 3.60 -4.81 -0.25
N VAL A 14 2.68 -5.74 -0.50
CA VAL A 14 1.63 -6.20 0.43
C VAL A 14 2.16 -7.36 1.26
N ASP A 15 1.92 -7.31 2.55
CA ASP A 15 2.35 -8.26 3.57
C ASP A 15 3.80 -8.73 3.39
N PRO A 16 4.77 -7.80 3.23
CA PRO A 16 6.16 -8.20 3.11
C PRO A 16 6.62 -8.84 4.41
N ARG A 17 7.57 -9.76 4.27
CA ARG A 17 8.30 -10.32 5.42
C ARG A 17 9.09 -9.21 6.15
N ARG A 18 9.93 -9.61 7.09
CA ARG A 18 10.74 -8.70 7.89
C ARG A 18 11.54 -7.75 6.98
N ILE A 19 11.24 -6.46 7.12
CA ILE A 19 11.86 -5.38 6.37
C ILE A 19 12.27 -4.28 7.34
N THR A 20 13.34 -3.58 7.00
CA THR A 20 13.82 -2.40 7.72
C THR A 20 13.21 -1.15 7.09
N GLY A 21 12.56 -0.31 7.88
CA GLY A 21 12.03 0.97 7.42
C GLY A 21 10.54 1.17 7.71
N ARG A 22 9.92 2.08 6.95
CA ARG A 22 8.52 2.46 7.15
C ARG A 22 7.57 1.38 6.64
N SER A 23 6.54 1.11 7.43
CA SER A 23 5.40 0.30 7.02
C SER A 23 4.10 0.97 7.44
N ALA A 24 3.04 0.73 6.68
CA ALA A 24 1.69 1.19 6.95
C ALA A 24 0.76 -0.01 7.04
N TYR A 25 -0.37 0.14 7.71
CA TYR A 25 -1.44 -0.85 7.69
C TYR A 25 -2.65 -0.26 6.96
N LEU A 26 -3.28 -1.07 6.12
CA LEU A 26 -4.48 -0.70 5.39
C LEU A 26 -5.52 -1.80 5.50
N CYS A 27 -6.79 -1.44 5.67
CA CYS A 27 -7.86 -2.42 5.79
C CYS A 27 -8.13 -3.12 4.45
N ARG A 28 -8.66 -4.35 4.50
CA ARG A 28 -8.97 -5.14 3.28
C ARG A 28 -10.11 -4.57 2.44
N ASP A 29 -10.97 -3.74 3.02
CA ASP A 29 -12.16 -3.24 2.33
C ASP A 29 -11.79 -2.31 1.18
N ARG A 30 -12.44 -2.50 0.03
CA ARG A 30 -12.27 -1.65 -1.15
C ARG A 30 -12.36 -0.15 -0.84
N ASN A 31 -13.28 0.23 0.04
CA ASN A 31 -13.46 1.62 0.47
C ASN A 31 -12.22 2.19 1.17
N CYS A 32 -11.47 1.39 1.93
CA CYS A 32 -10.20 1.83 2.52
C CYS A 32 -9.16 2.11 1.45
N TRP A 33 -9.08 1.25 0.42
CA TRP A 33 -8.13 1.39 -0.68
C TRP A 33 -8.40 2.64 -1.52
N GLU A 34 -9.65 2.84 -1.94
CA GLU A 34 -10.07 4.03 -2.67
C GLU A 34 -9.81 5.31 -1.87
N LEU A 35 -10.11 5.28 -0.57
CA LEU A 35 -9.87 6.42 0.31
C LEU A 35 -8.39 6.69 0.51
N ALA A 36 -7.58 5.65 0.66
CA ALA A 36 -6.13 5.74 0.80
C ALA A 36 -5.48 6.31 -0.47
N GLU A 37 -5.93 5.87 -1.64
CA GLU A 37 -5.49 6.38 -2.94
C GLU A 37 -5.84 7.85 -3.11
N LYS A 38 -7.13 8.20 -2.99
CA LYS A 38 -7.63 9.58 -3.10
C LYS A 38 -6.92 10.52 -2.13
N ARG A 39 -6.65 10.05 -0.91
CA ARG A 39 -5.96 10.84 0.11
C ARG A 39 -4.45 10.79 -0.01
N ARG A 40 -3.81 10.01 -0.89
CA ARG A 40 -2.35 9.80 -0.89
C ARG A 40 -1.83 9.34 0.48
N ALA A 41 -2.56 8.42 1.12
CA ALA A 41 -2.25 7.95 2.47
C ALA A 41 -0.93 7.17 2.52
N LEU A 42 -0.68 6.30 1.52
CA LEU A 42 0.56 5.53 1.43
C LEU A 42 1.76 6.43 1.18
N ASP A 43 1.61 7.48 0.35
CA ASP A 43 2.70 8.42 0.10
C ASP A 43 3.22 9.03 1.41
N ARG A 44 2.32 9.49 2.26
CA ARG A 44 2.68 10.07 3.56
C ARG A 44 3.22 9.03 4.53
N ALA A 45 2.57 7.88 4.63
CA ALA A 45 2.90 6.86 5.62
C ALA A 45 4.24 6.17 5.29
N LEU A 46 4.47 5.84 4.02
CA LEU A 46 5.66 5.15 3.54
C LEU A 46 6.77 6.11 3.11
N GLY A 47 6.46 7.39 2.88
CA GLY A 47 7.43 8.39 2.44
C GLY A 47 7.85 8.24 0.99
N VAL A 48 7.00 7.66 0.16
CA VAL A 48 7.22 7.48 -1.28
C VAL A 48 6.14 8.22 -2.06
N ARG A 49 6.24 8.21 -3.38
CA ARG A 49 5.15 8.67 -4.24
C ARG A 49 4.64 7.46 -5.01
N ALA A 50 3.47 6.93 -4.63
CA ALA A 50 2.86 5.83 -5.35
C ALA A 50 2.40 6.32 -6.74
N ALA A 51 2.85 5.66 -7.79
CA ALA A 51 2.38 5.93 -9.15
C ALA A 51 1.01 5.29 -9.39
N ALA A 52 0.30 5.73 -10.44
CA ALA A 52 -0.97 5.11 -10.83
C ALA A 52 -0.85 3.59 -11.03
N GLY A 53 0.25 3.14 -11.66
CA GLY A 53 0.52 1.71 -11.85
C GLY A 53 0.83 0.94 -10.56
N ASP A 54 1.26 1.61 -9.47
CA ASP A 54 1.38 0.96 -8.17
C ASP A 54 -0.01 0.69 -7.58
N TRP A 55 -0.92 1.66 -7.68
CA TRP A 55 -2.29 1.51 -7.22
C TRP A 55 -3.06 0.44 -8.01
N GLU A 56 -2.94 0.43 -9.34
CA GLU A 56 -3.55 -0.62 -10.18
C GLU A 56 -3.11 -2.02 -9.75
N ARG A 57 -1.80 -2.23 -9.53
CA ARG A 57 -1.25 -3.49 -9.02
C ARG A 57 -1.77 -3.85 -7.63
N LEU A 58 -1.85 -2.88 -6.74
CA LEU A 58 -2.35 -3.09 -5.37
C LEU A 58 -3.83 -3.47 -5.38
N HIS A 59 -4.65 -2.83 -6.22
CA HIS A 59 -6.06 -3.20 -6.39
C HIS A 59 -6.20 -4.61 -6.97
N GLN A 60 -5.40 -4.99 -7.98
CA GLN A 60 -5.45 -6.32 -8.60
C GLN A 60 -4.95 -7.47 -7.71
N GLY A 61 -3.97 -7.22 -6.85
CA GLY A 61 -3.37 -8.26 -6.00
C GLY A 61 -4.09 -8.54 -4.69
N ILE A 62 -5.07 -7.71 -4.33
CA ILE A 62 -5.72 -7.69 -3.00
C ILE A 62 -7.23 -7.89 -3.10
N LEU A 63 -7.84 -7.44 -4.19
CA LEU A 63 -9.25 -7.67 -4.51
C LEU A 63 -9.37 -8.89 -5.43
N ILE A 64 -9.11 -10.08 -4.88
CA ILE A 64 -9.56 -11.36 -5.47
C ILE A 64 -10.57 -11.97 -4.51
#